data_AF-A0A8J5WXI6-F1
#
_entry.id   AF-A0A8J5WXI6-F1
#
_cell.length_a   1.000
_cell.length_b   1.000
_cell.length_c   1.000
_cell.angle_alpha   90.00
_cell.angle_beta   90.00
_cell.angle_gamma   90.00
#
_symmetry.space_group_name_H-M   'P 1'
#
loop_
_entity.id
_entity.type
_entity.pdbx_description
1 polymer ?
#
loop_
_entity_poly.entity_id
_entity_poly.type
_entity_poly.pdbx_seq_one_letter_code
_entity_poly.pdbx_strand_id
1 'polypeptide(L)'
;MLRAVSTLPALRPLLYRSRLRLNPKSLLRSRLPAWPFRAISSSTPPVPGASPSSSSASAAGDVCVREERLLRCAAAGSAPLRVAVLVSGGVDSSVALRLLHAAGHSCTAFYLKIWFQEDYRNFWSECPWDDDLKYAQAVCDKIDVPLEVVHLSDEYWNHVVSHIINEYRSGRTPNPDVLCNTRIKFGAFLEAIENMGFDYIASGHYAHVVHPSLANVEGPSELQLSKDKVKDQTYFLSHLSQTQLRRLLFPLGCITKDEVRSLAAQMDLPNQDRKDSQGICFLGKVKFSEFVEKHIGEMEGVLLEAESGDYLGTHRGFWFYTIGQRQGLRLPGGPWYVVEKDVQNNVVFVSRNYYSLDKRRRTFRVGLLNWFCNSGPTNNEQLKCKVRHSPEFHNCTVTQEQTENGVVLVVHLSEDDQGLAAGQFAAFYRDNLCLGSGIILDSWDQMKFPNRNQSRSLDITILLQPSIDFDSTKLHVSPAKTKNRGVPEDTILQPQELRAQ
;
A
#
# COMPACT_ATOMS: atom_id res chain seq x y z
N MET A 1 -13.09 -24.48 -61.98
CA MET A 1 -13.65 -25.14 -60.77
C MET A 1 -13.01 -24.42 -59.58
N LEU A 2 -13.68 -23.79 -58.61
CA LEU A 2 -14.96 -23.99 -57.90
C LEU A 2 -14.67 -24.35 -56.42
N ARG A 3 -14.74 -23.32 -55.56
CA ARG A 3 -15.25 -23.33 -54.18
C ARG A 3 -14.43 -24.10 -53.11
N ALA A 4 -14.59 -23.83 -51.81
CA ALA A 4 -15.60 -23.00 -51.13
C ALA A 4 -15.01 -21.98 -50.13
N VAL A 5 -15.87 -21.08 -49.63
CA VAL A 5 -15.58 -20.06 -48.61
C VAL A 5 -16.67 -20.11 -47.54
N SER A 6 -16.28 -20.05 -46.26
CA SER A 6 -17.18 -19.85 -45.10
C SER A 6 -16.36 -19.30 -43.92
N THR A 7 -16.21 -17.98 -43.74
CA THR A 7 -17.14 -17.00 -43.14
C THR A 7 -17.42 -17.12 -41.63
N LEU A 8 -16.59 -16.43 -40.83
CA LEU A 8 -16.95 -15.63 -39.64
C LEU A 8 -17.48 -16.37 -38.37
N PRO A 9 -17.55 -15.68 -37.21
CA PRO A 9 -17.10 -14.32 -36.88
C PRO A 9 -16.00 -14.23 -35.79
N ALA A 10 -15.35 -13.08 -35.69
CA ALA A 10 -14.45 -12.76 -34.57
C ALA A 10 -15.24 -12.23 -33.36
N LEU A 11 -14.85 -12.64 -32.14
CA LEU A 11 -15.43 -12.12 -30.90
C LEU A 11 -14.89 -10.71 -30.59
N ARG A 12 -15.80 -9.73 -30.50
CA ARG A 12 -15.51 -8.39 -29.96
C ARG A 12 -15.60 -8.41 -28.43
N PRO A 13 -14.67 -7.79 -27.70
CA PRO A 13 -14.90 -7.42 -26.30
C PRO A 13 -16.05 -6.41 -26.19
N LEU A 14 -16.99 -6.65 -25.28
CA LEU A 14 -18.05 -5.69 -24.96
C LEU A 14 -17.51 -4.59 -24.04
N LEU A 15 -17.15 -3.45 -24.62
CA LEU A 15 -16.79 -2.25 -23.88
C LEU A 15 -18.03 -1.65 -23.18
N TYR A 16 -18.28 -2.08 -21.95
CA TYR A 16 -19.32 -1.52 -21.09
C TYR A 16 -18.92 -0.11 -20.60
N ARG A 17 -19.17 0.91 -21.41
CA ARG A 17 -19.00 2.32 -21.03
C ARG A 17 -20.10 2.75 -20.04
N SER A 18 -19.84 2.59 -18.75
CA SER A 18 -20.55 3.33 -17.70
C SER A 18 -20.38 4.84 -17.92
N ARG A 19 -21.45 5.53 -18.30
CA ARG A 19 -21.44 6.99 -18.40
C ARG A 19 -21.65 7.60 -17.01
N LEU A 20 -20.56 8.01 -16.36
CA LEU A 20 -20.63 8.92 -15.21
C LEU A 20 -21.44 10.17 -15.58
N ARG A 21 -22.62 10.32 -14.97
CA ARG A 21 -23.49 11.50 -15.15
C ARG A 21 -23.20 12.52 -14.04
N LEU A 22 -22.11 13.27 -14.17
CA LEU A 22 -21.95 14.51 -13.42
C LEU A 22 -23.04 15.50 -13.85
N ASN A 23 -23.68 16.16 -12.89
CA ASN A 23 -24.96 16.88 -13.10
C ASN A 23 -24.73 18.37 -13.43
N PRO A 24 -24.97 18.85 -14.66
CA PRO A 24 -24.52 20.17 -15.08
C PRO A 24 -25.64 21.23 -15.02
N LYS A 25 -25.84 21.89 -13.86
CA LYS A 25 -26.59 23.17 -13.76
C LYS A 25 -26.56 23.80 -12.35
N SER A 26 -25.76 24.87 -12.16
CA SER A 26 -26.16 26.12 -11.48
C SER A 26 -25.03 27.16 -11.42
N LEU A 27 -24.75 27.85 -12.53
CA LEU A 27 -23.93 29.07 -12.53
C LEU A 27 -24.72 30.27 -13.05
N LEU A 28 -25.57 30.81 -12.19
CA LEU A 28 -26.27 32.09 -12.40
C LEU A 28 -25.46 33.22 -11.75
N ARG A 29 -25.01 34.16 -12.57
CA ARG A 29 -24.20 35.32 -12.14
C ARG A 29 -24.98 36.26 -11.22
N SER A 30 -24.43 36.53 -10.03
CA SER A 30 -24.68 37.77 -9.29
C SER A 30 -23.45 38.69 -9.40
N ARG A 31 -23.59 39.85 -10.06
CA ARG A 31 -22.58 40.92 -10.06
C ARG A 31 -22.78 41.82 -8.83
N LEU A 32 -21.72 42.12 -8.08
CA LEU A 32 -21.59 43.32 -7.23
C LEU A 32 -20.11 43.82 -7.23
N PRO A 33 -19.82 45.04 -6.75
CA PRO A 33 -18.86 45.92 -7.43
C PRO A 33 -17.44 45.94 -6.85
N ALA A 34 -16.51 46.51 -7.63
CA ALA A 34 -15.13 46.77 -7.21
C ALA A 34 -14.99 48.10 -6.45
N TRP A 35 -14.06 48.15 -5.50
CA TRP A 35 -13.53 49.38 -4.90
C TRP A 35 -12.00 49.46 -5.11
N PRO A 36 -11.42 50.67 -5.24
CA PRO A 36 -10.05 50.85 -5.72
C PRO A 36 -9.00 50.90 -4.59
N PHE A 37 -7.88 50.19 -4.78
CA PHE A 37 -6.64 50.48 -4.04
C PHE A 37 -5.91 51.67 -4.66
N ARG A 38 -5.46 52.61 -3.82
CA ARG A 38 -4.51 53.67 -4.19
C ARG A 38 -3.08 53.22 -3.88
N ALA A 39 -2.19 53.34 -4.84
CA ALA A 39 -0.74 53.27 -4.62
C ALA A 39 -0.16 54.67 -4.34
N ILE A 40 0.89 54.76 -3.51
CA ILE A 40 1.70 55.97 -3.28
C ILE A 40 3.18 55.53 -3.21
N SER A 41 4.09 56.32 -3.77
CA SER A 41 5.52 55.99 -3.90
C SER A 41 6.43 57.21 -3.76
N SER A 42 7.48 57.11 -2.92
CA SER A 42 8.60 58.08 -2.79
C SER A 42 9.65 57.46 -1.84
N SER A 43 10.84 57.02 -2.28
CA SER A 43 12.05 57.76 -2.69
C SER A 43 12.94 58.30 -1.55
N THR A 44 14.18 57.80 -1.46
CA THR A 44 15.31 58.17 -0.56
C THR A 44 16.28 59.17 -1.24
N PRO A 45 17.50 59.55 -0.76
CA PRO A 45 18.29 59.27 0.48
C PRO A 45 18.81 60.59 1.16
N PRO A 46 19.98 60.75 1.88
CA PRO A 46 20.99 59.81 2.45
C PRO A 46 21.53 60.06 3.90
N VAL A 47 21.97 58.96 4.56
CA VAL A 47 23.26 58.65 5.27
C VAL A 47 24.22 59.84 5.61
N PRO A 48 24.87 59.99 6.81
CA PRO A 48 25.61 58.95 7.57
C PRO A 48 25.62 58.98 9.14
N GLY A 49 26.09 57.91 9.80
CA GLY A 49 26.44 57.89 11.24
C GLY A 49 26.82 56.50 11.83
N ALA A 50 27.87 56.43 12.65
CA ALA A 50 28.54 55.20 13.12
C ALA A 50 27.82 54.36 14.21
N SER A 51 28.26 53.10 14.36
CA SER A 51 27.95 52.15 15.45
C SER A 51 28.50 52.61 16.83
N PRO A 52 27.99 52.11 17.98
CA PRO A 52 28.31 50.74 18.42
C PRO A 52 27.17 49.96 19.12
N SER A 53 27.50 48.78 19.65
CA SER A 53 26.60 47.75 20.19
C SER A 53 26.00 48.02 21.57
N SER A 54 24.77 47.54 21.78
CA SER A 54 24.34 46.92 23.05
C SER A 54 23.19 45.94 22.80
N SER A 55 22.98 44.98 23.70
CA SER A 55 21.98 43.91 23.56
C SER A 55 20.77 44.12 24.47
N SER A 56 19.57 43.93 23.91
CA SER A 56 18.38 43.55 24.68
C SER A 56 17.44 42.74 23.79
N ALA A 57 16.73 41.77 24.37
CA ALA A 57 15.85 40.88 23.63
C ALA A 57 14.40 41.37 23.67
N SER A 58 13.66 41.15 22.59
CA SER A 58 12.20 41.05 22.63
C SER A 58 11.78 39.83 21.83
N ALA A 59 10.88 39.01 22.40
CA ALA A 59 10.56 37.69 21.88
C ALA A 59 9.31 37.73 21.00
N ALA A 60 9.51 37.94 19.70
CA ALA A 60 8.57 37.56 18.66
C ALA A 60 9.28 36.54 17.76
N GLY A 61 9.10 35.25 18.08
CA GLY A 61 9.68 34.14 17.32
C GLY A 61 8.94 33.94 16.01
N ASP A 62 9.06 34.90 15.09
CA ASP A 62 8.44 34.86 13.78
C ASP A 62 9.05 33.72 12.97
N VAL A 63 8.35 32.58 12.92
CA VAL A 63 8.75 31.41 12.13
C VAL A 63 8.37 31.67 10.67
N CYS A 64 9.04 32.67 10.08
CA CYS A 64 9.01 32.97 8.67
C CYS A 64 9.68 31.82 7.90
N VAL A 65 8.92 30.75 7.68
CA VAL A 65 9.23 29.69 6.72
C VAL A 65 9.15 30.33 5.34
N ARG A 66 10.25 31.01 4.94
CA ARG A 66 10.39 31.80 3.70
C ARG A 66 9.58 31.19 2.59
N GLU A 67 8.56 31.91 2.11
CA GLU A 67 7.59 31.38 1.12
C GLU A 67 8.30 30.81 -0.11
N GLU A 68 9.44 31.38 -0.50
CA GLU A 68 10.37 30.86 -1.51
C GLU A 68 10.69 29.35 -1.38
N ARG A 69 10.79 28.80 -0.17
CA ARG A 69 11.07 27.36 0.05
C ARG A 69 9.84 26.48 -0.17
N LEU A 70 8.65 27.02 0.05
CA LEU A 70 7.37 26.34 -0.16
C LEU A 70 6.98 26.43 -1.64
N LEU A 71 7.16 27.61 -2.23
CA LEU A 71 6.96 27.92 -3.65
C LEU A 71 7.85 27.11 -4.60
N ARG A 72 9.02 26.61 -4.16
CA ARG A 72 9.94 25.83 -5.02
C ARG A 72 9.50 24.40 -5.33
N CYS A 73 8.40 23.92 -4.74
CA CYS A 73 7.69 22.73 -5.25
C CYS A 73 6.85 23.04 -6.50
N ALA A 74 6.59 24.32 -6.79
CA ALA A 74 6.01 24.78 -8.04
C ALA A 74 7.11 25.39 -8.94
N ALA A 75 6.81 25.52 -10.24
CA ALA A 75 7.68 26.22 -11.18
C ALA A 75 7.62 27.74 -10.96
N ALA A 76 8.32 28.23 -9.94
CA ALA A 76 8.39 29.65 -9.59
C ALA A 76 8.90 30.50 -10.79
N GLY A 77 7.97 31.21 -11.44
CA GLY A 77 8.17 31.89 -12.72
C GLY A 77 7.10 31.56 -13.77
N SER A 78 6.30 30.51 -13.58
CA SER A 78 5.13 30.18 -14.39
C SER A 78 3.85 30.90 -13.93
N ALA A 79 2.84 30.92 -14.79
CA ALA A 79 1.49 31.40 -14.46
C ALA A 79 0.78 30.48 -13.42
N PRO A 80 -0.30 30.94 -12.77
CA PRO A 80 -1.08 30.14 -11.83
C PRO A 80 -1.53 28.79 -12.39
N LEU A 81 -1.01 27.70 -11.81
CA LEU A 81 -1.34 26.33 -12.18
C LEU A 81 -2.74 25.95 -11.70
N ARG A 82 -3.41 25.06 -12.42
CA ARG A 82 -4.64 24.37 -12.00
C ARG A 82 -4.29 23.03 -11.37
N VAL A 83 -4.51 22.89 -10.07
CA VAL A 83 -4.03 21.73 -9.28
C VAL A 83 -5.20 20.99 -8.63
N ALA A 84 -5.32 19.70 -8.93
CA ALA A 84 -6.25 18.79 -8.26
C ALA A 84 -5.61 18.23 -6.99
N VAL A 85 -6.09 18.62 -5.80
CA VAL A 85 -5.46 18.28 -4.52
C VAL A 85 -6.21 17.14 -3.84
N LEU A 86 -5.56 15.98 -3.70
CA LEU A 86 -6.11 14.85 -2.97
C LEU A 86 -6.12 15.11 -1.46
N VAL A 87 -7.32 15.15 -0.88
CA VAL A 87 -7.56 15.36 0.56
C VAL A 87 -8.17 14.14 1.22
N SER A 88 -7.77 13.87 2.46
CA SER A 88 -8.22 12.70 3.24
C SER A 88 -8.85 13.05 4.59
N GLY A 89 -9.10 14.35 4.85
CA GLY A 89 -9.44 14.85 6.19
C GLY A 89 -8.26 14.83 7.19
N GLY A 90 -7.09 14.33 6.79
CA GLY A 90 -5.86 14.37 7.56
C GLY A 90 -5.02 15.64 7.34
N VAL A 91 -4.35 16.10 8.40
CA VAL A 91 -3.58 17.36 8.47
C VAL A 91 -2.61 17.53 7.29
N ASP A 92 -1.92 16.46 6.91
CA ASP A 92 -0.85 16.52 5.90
C ASP A 92 -1.41 16.97 4.54
N SER A 93 -2.56 16.42 4.13
CA SER A 93 -3.26 16.88 2.92
C SER A 93 -3.86 18.28 3.04
N SER A 94 -4.23 18.70 4.25
CA SER A 94 -4.79 20.02 4.54
C SER A 94 -3.74 21.14 4.50
N VAL A 95 -2.55 20.89 5.04
CA VAL A 95 -1.39 21.78 4.92
C VAL A 95 -0.92 21.81 3.46
N ALA A 96 -0.82 20.66 2.77
CA ALA A 96 -0.47 20.63 1.35
C ALA A 96 -1.43 21.47 0.48
N LEU A 97 -2.74 21.40 0.73
CA LEU A 97 -3.74 22.26 0.07
C LEU A 97 -3.52 23.75 0.40
N ARG A 98 -3.39 24.10 1.69
CA ARG A 98 -3.21 25.50 2.12
C ARG A 98 -1.93 26.12 1.56
N LEU A 99 -0.85 25.34 1.43
CA LEU A 99 0.40 25.78 0.82
C LEU A 99 0.26 26.09 -0.68
N LEU A 100 -0.43 25.23 -1.44
CA LEU A 100 -0.68 25.46 -2.87
C LEU A 100 -1.63 26.64 -3.11
N HIS A 101 -2.63 26.82 -2.24
CA HIS A 101 -3.51 27.98 -2.32
C HIS A 101 -2.76 29.29 -1.98
N ALA A 102 -1.94 29.29 -0.92
CA ALA A 102 -1.09 30.45 -0.57
C ALA A 102 -0.06 30.77 -1.67
N ALA A 103 0.42 29.77 -2.41
CA ALA A 103 1.25 29.94 -3.62
C ALA A 103 0.49 30.56 -4.82
N GLY A 104 -0.79 30.88 -4.68
CA GLY A 104 -1.60 31.50 -5.74
C GLY A 104 -2.06 30.54 -6.83
N HIS A 105 -2.11 29.24 -6.58
CA HIS A 105 -2.58 28.25 -7.56
C HIS A 105 -4.09 28.02 -7.47
N SER A 106 -4.71 27.77 -8.63
CA SER A 106 -6.13 27.43 -8.74
C SER A 106 -6.33 25.99 -8.28
N CYS A 107 -6.64 25.83 -7.00
CA CYS A 107 -6.82 24.53 -6.37
C CYS A 107 -8.26 24.03 -6.51
N THR A 108 -8.43 22.72 -6.61
CA THR A 108 -9.71 22.02 -6.37
C THR A 108 -9.40 20.79 -5.54
N ALA A 109 -10.08 20.64 -4.41
CA ALA A 109 -9.86 19.52 -3.51
C ALA A 109 -10.70 18.31 -3.96
N PHE A 110 -10.14 17.11 -3.82
CA PHE A 110 -10.80 15.86 -4.18
C PHE A 110 -10.69 14.84 -3.05
N TYR A 111 -11.82 14.35 -2.56
CA TYR A 111 -11.91 13.25 -1.61
C TYR A 111 -12.22 11.93 -2.34
N LEU A 112 -11.41 10.88 -2.13
CA LEU A 112 -11.57 9.60 -2.81
C LEU A 112 -12.37 8.61 -1.97
N LYS A 113 -13.64 8.40 -2.32
CA LYS A 113 -14.52 7.45 -1.64
C LYS A 113 -14.33 6.03 -2.18
N ILE A 114 -13.36 5.35 -1.58
CA ILE A 114 -12.99 3.94 -1.84
C ILE A 114 -13.70 2.93 -0.92
N TRP A 115 -14.58 3.40 -0.03
CA TRP A 115 -15.24 2.58 0.99
C TRP A 115 -16.55 1.97 0.46
N PHE A 116 -16.60 0.63 0.33
CA PHE A 116 -17.75 -0.12 -0.15
C PHE A 116 -18.99 0.16 0.71
N GLN A 117 -20.10 0.64 0.13
CA GLN A 117 -21.28 1.01 0.94
C GLN A 117 -22.47 0.06 0.89
N GLU A 118 -22.76 -0.63 -0.23
CA GLU A 118 -24.18 -0.92 -0.52
C GLU A 118 -24.66 -2.39 -0.40
N ASP A 119 -23.84 -3.43 -0.59
CA ASP A 119 -24.36 -4.83 -0.62
C ASP A 119 -23.92 -5.79 0.51
N TYR A 120 -22.62 -5.92 0.84
CA TYR A 120 -22.15 -7.06 1.67
C TYR A 120 -20.95 -6.81 2.61
N ARG A 121 -20.46 -5.57 2.70
CA ARG A 121 -19.08 -5.31 3.19
C ARG A 121 -18.96 -4.44 4.45
N ASN A 122 -20.06 -3.86 4.94
CA ASN A 122 -20.08 -3.06 6.18
C ASN A 122 -20.67 -3.83 7.36
N PHE A 123 -19.85 -4.71 7.94
CA PHE A 123 -20.15 -5.39 9.21
C PHE A 123 -19.92 -4.49 10.46
N TRP A 124 -19.76 -3.18 10.26
CA TRP A 124 -19.26 -2.25 11.27
C TRP A 124 -20.16 -1.02 11.31
N SER A 125 -20.60 -0.65 12.52
CA SER A 125 -21.68 0.34 12.75
C SER A 125 -21.29 1.81 12.55
N GLU A 126 -20.01 2.08 12.29
CA GLU A 126 -19.47 3.42 12.03
C GLU A 126 -18.90 3.46 10.61
N CYS A 127 -19.26 4.48 9.83
CA CYS A 127 -18.68 4.75 8.51
C CYS A 127 -17.46 5.68 8.65
N PRO A 128 -16.20 5.21 8.57
CA PRO A 128 -15.04 6.05 8.92
C PRO A 128 -14.84 7.23 7.95
N TRP A 129 -15.28 7.06 6.70
CA TRP A 129 -15.17 8.06 5.63
C TRP A 129 -16.03 9.32 5.88
N ASP A 130 -17.05 9.25 6.73
CA ASP A 130 -17.97 10.36 6.98
C ASP A 130 -17.30 11.45 7.84
N ASP A 131 -16.59 11.07 8.90
CA ASP A 131 -15.80 12.01 9.71
C ASP A 131 -14.58 12.54 8.93
N ASP A 132 -13.95 11.72 8.10
CA ASP A 132 -12.89 12.16 7.18
C ASP A 132 -13.40 13.23 6.21
N LEU A 133 -14.60 13.05 5.65
CA LEU A 133 -15.21 14.00 4.73
C LEU A 133 -15.61 15.30 5.45
N LYS A 134 -16.12 15.25 6.68
CA LYS A 134 -16.39 16.45 7.51
C LYS A 134 -15.13 17.27 7.75
N TYR A 135 -14.01 16.62 8.09
CA TYR A 135 -12.73 17.31 8.25
C TYR A 135 -12.20 17.86 6.92
N ALA A 136 -12.38 17.14 5.81
CA ALA A 136 -12.01 17.63 4.47
C ALA A 136 -12.83 18.87 4.09
N GLN A 137 -14.15 18.85 4.28
CA GLN A 137 -15.05 19.97 4.00
C GLN A 137 -14.70 21.19 4.85
N ALA A 138 -14.61 21.07 6.17
CA ALA A 138 -14.29 22.18 7.06
C ALA A 138 -12.92 22.84 6.77
N VAL A 139 -11.94 22.05 6.29
CA VAL A 139 -10.66 22.57 5.78
C VAL A 139 -10.85 23.34 4.47
N CYS A 140 -11.63 22.80 3.53
CA CYS A 140 -11.87 23.44 2.23
C CYS A 140 -12.67 24.74 2.38
N ASP A 141 -13.70 24.75 3.23
CA ASP A 141 -14.51 25.94 3.58
C ASP A 141 -13.64 27.05 4.19
N LYS A 142 -12.66 26.70 5.03
CA LYS A 142 -11.74 27.67 5.66
C LYS A 142 -10.70 28.24 4.69
N ILE A 143 -10.42 27.54 3.59
CA ILE A 143 -9.41 27.93 2.59
C ILE A 143 -10.06 28.63 1.39
N ASP A 144 -11.40 28.56 1.25
CA ASP A 144 -12.18 28.97 0.07
C ASP A 144 -11.81 28.18 -1.19
N VAL A 145 -11.80 26.84 -1.07
CA VAL A 145 -11.51 25.90 -2.16
C VAL A 145 -12.69 24.95 -2.37
N PRO A 146 -13.15 24.70 -3.61
CA PRO A 146 -14.18 23.71 -3.89
C PRO A 146 -13.69 22.27 -3.59
N LEU A 147 -14.56 21.48 -2.95
CA LEU A 147 -14.34 20.06 -2.65
C LEU A 147 -15.28 19.18 -3.49
N GLU A 148 -14.69 18.24 -4.23
CA GLU A 148 -15.38 17.23 -5.03
C GLU A 148 -15.19 15.83 -4.42
N VAL A 149 -16.20 14.96 -4.52
CA VAL A 149 -16.15 13.58 -4.01
C VAL A 149 -16.15 12.59 -5.18
N VAL A 150 -15.04 11.86 -5.35
CA VAL A 150 -14.90 10.85 -6.40
C VAL A 150 -15.10 9.46 -5.82
N HIS A 151 -16.13 8.77 -6.28
CA HIS A 151 -16.38 7.37 -5.92
C HIS A 151 -15.45 6.49 -6.76
N LEU A 152 -14.56 5.74 -6.09
CA LEU A 152 -13.58 4.82 -6.72
C LEU A 152 -13.59 3.44 -6.04
N SER A 153 -14.76 3.03 -5.54
CA SER A 153 -14.90 1.80 -4.73
C SER A 153 -14.77 0.53 -5.57
N ASP A 154 -15.30 0.50 -6.79
CA ASP A 154 -15.22 -0.68 -7.67
C ASP A 154 -13.80 -0.84 -8.22
N GLU A 155 -13.15 0.26 -8.58
CA GLU A 155 -11.75 0.31 -8.97
C GLU A 155 -10.85 -0.16 -7.81
N TYR A 156 -11.15 0.26 -6.57
CA TYR A 156 -10.42 -0.23 -5.39
C TYR A 156 -10.62 -1.74 -5.17
N TRP A 157 -11.85 -2.24 -5.35
CA TRP A 157 -12.13 -3.67 -5.26
C TRP A 157 -11.37 -4.49 -6.31
N ASN A 158 -11.47 -4.07 -7.57
CA ASN A 158 -10.94 -4.80 -8.71
C ASN A 158 -9.41 -4.72 -8.78
N HIS A 159 -8.84 -3.53 -8.61
CA HIS A 159 -7.41 -3.29 -8.84
C HIS A 159 -6.53 -3.46 -7.59
N VAL A 160 -7.08 -3.36 -6.38
CA VAL A 160 -6.31 -3.47 -5.13
C VAL A 160 -6.75 -4.69 -4.31
N VAL A 161 -8.00 -4.73 -3.83
CA VAL A 161 -8.46 -5.80 -2.90
C VAL A 161 -8.43 -7.20 -3.52
N SER A 162 -8.97 -7.36 -4.72
CA SER A 162 -9.05 -8.67 -5.40
C SER A 162 -7.66 -9.24 -5.68
N HIS A 163 -6.70 -8.39 -6.02
CA HIS A 163 -5.29 -8.77 -6.19
C HIS A 163 -4.67 -9.18 -4.84
N ILE A 164 -4.84 -8.37 -3.79
CA ILE A 164 -4.34 -8.69 -2.43
C ILE A 164 -4.84 -10.08 -1.97
N ILE A 165 -6.13 -10.35 -2.12
CA ILE A 165 -6.74 -11.63 -1.74
C ILE A 165 -6.09 -12.81 -2.48
N ASN A 166 -5.83 -12.66 -3.77
CA ASN A 166 -5.20 -13.72 -4.58
C ASN A 166 -3.70 -13.90 -4.26
N GLU A 167 -2.99 -12.83 -3.92
CA GLU A 167 -1.61 -12.91 -3.42
C GLU A 167 -1.53 -13.66 -2.08
N TYR A 168 -2.44 -13.37 -1.13
CA TYR A 168 -2.52 -14.09 0.14
C TYR A 168 -2.92 -15.57 -0.03
N ARG A 169 -3.87 -15.90 -0.93
CA ARG A 169 -4.14 -17.29 -1.34
C ARG A 169 -2.92 -18.00 -1.95
N SER A 170 -2.01 -17.24 -2.57
CA SER A 170 -0.75 -17.75 -3.12
C SER A 170 0.39 -17.78 -2.09
N GLY A 171 0.11 -17.51 -0.81
CA GLY A 171 1.10 -17.47 0.28
C GLY A 171 1.98 -16.22 0.31
N ARG A 172 1.88 -15.32 -0.67
CA ARG A 172 2.65 -14.07 -0.75
C ARG A 172 2.10 -13.01 0.20
N THR A 173 2.91 -12.02 0.54
CA THR A 173 2.54 -10.88 1.39
C THR A 173 2.57 -9.59 0.55
N PRO A 174 1.47 -9.17 -0.09
CA PRO A 174 1.41 -7.97 -0.93
C PRO A 174 1.47 -6.68 -0.11
N ASN A 175 1.86 -5.57 -0.74
CA ASN A 175 1.80 -4.23 -0.14
C ASN A 175 0.58 -3.43 -0.65
N PRO A 176 -0.46 -3.18 0.18
CA PRO A 176 -1.69 -2.53 -0.27
C PRO A 176 -1.51 -1.05 -0.63
N ASP A 177 -0.59 -0.34 0.04
CA ASP A 177 -0.48 1.11 -0.08
C ASP A 177 0.32 1.54 -1.32
N VAL A 178 1.33 0.75 -1.72
CA VAL A 178 1.97 0.88 -3.06
C VAL A 178 0.92 0.75 -4.16
N LEU A 179 0.05 -0.28 -4.07
CA LEU A 179 -0.99 -0.54 -5.07
C LEU A 179 -2.07 0.54 -5.06
N CYS A 180 -2.45 1.06 -3.89
CA CYS A 180 -3.36 2.19 -3.74
C CYS A 180 -2.82 3.44 -4.46
N ASN A 181 -1.53 3.73 -4.32
CA ASN A 181 -0.89 4.86 -5.02
C ASN A 181 -0.90 4.64 -6.54
N THR A 182 -0.31 3.54 -7.03
CA THR A 182 -0.15 3.28 -8.47
C THR A 182 -1.47 3.05 -9.20
N ARG A 183 -2.45 2.37 -8.61
CA ARG A 183 -3.68 1.95 -9.31
C ARG A 183 -4.88 2.86 -9.04
N ILE A 184 -4.91 3.60 -7.93
CA ILE A 184 -6.09 4.38 -7.51
C ILE A 184 -5.78 5.89 -7.44
N LYS A 185 -4.96 6.34 -6.48
CA LYS A 185 -4.69 7.77 -6.27
C LYS A 185 -4.10 8.45 -7.51
N PHE A 186 -3.25 7.74 -8.23
CA PHE A 186 -2.57 8.25 -9.43
C PHE A 186 -2.86 7.39 -10.67
N GLY A 187 -3.71 6.36 -10.54
CA GLY A 187 -4.27 5.55 -11.63
C GLY A 187 -5.70 6.01 -11.95
N ALA A 188 -6.70 5.28 -11.46
CA ALA A 188 -8.13 5.55 -11.72
C ALA A 188 -8.56 7.02 -11.47
N PHE A 189 -8.02 7.72 -10.47
CA PHE A 189 -8.31 9.14 -10.25
C PHE A 189 -7.72 10.05 -11.35
N LEU A 190 -6.49 9.76 -11.82
CA LEU A 190 -5.83 10.50 -12.90
C LEU A 190 -6.61 10.40 -14.21
N GLU A 191 -7.15 9.22 -14.49
CA GLU A 191 -8.06 8.94 -15.62
C GLU A 191 -9.39 9.69 -15.46
N ALA A 192 -10.01 9.63 -14.26
CA ALA A 192 -11.28 10.30 -13.98
C ALA A 192 -11.23 11.83 -14.16
N ILE A 193 -10.10 12.48 -13.83
CA ILE A 193 -9.95 13.94 -13.97
C ILE A 193 -9.28 14.39 -15.27
N GLU A 194 -8.88 13.47 -16.16
CA GLU A 194 -8.03 13.75 -17.33
C GLU A 194 -8.57 14.94 -18.16
N ASN A 195 -9.88 14.94 -18.40
CA ASN A 195 -10.56 15.91 -19.27
C ASN A 195 -10.99 17.19 -18.52
N MET A 196 -10.64 17.37 -17.24
CA MET A 196 -10.95 18.58 -16.46
C MET A 196 -9.89 19.68 -16.62
N GLY A 197 -8.76 19.36 -17.24
CA GLY A 197 -7.68 20.32 -17.56
C GLY A 197 -6.85 20.79 -16.36
N PHE A 198 -6.66 19.93 -15.35
CA PHE A 198 -5.69 20.16 -14.29
C PHE A 198 -4.27 19.83 -14.79
N ASP A 199 -3.34 20.76 -14.58
CA ASP A 199 -1.94 20.58 -14.95
C ASP A 199 -1.32 19.45 -14.12
N TYR A 200 -1.55 19.48 -12.81
CA TYR A 200 -0.98 18.57 -11.82
C TYR A 200 -2.01 18.02 -10.83
N ILE A 201 -1.72 16.84 -10.27
CA ILE A 201 -2.32 16.33 -9.04
C ILE A 201 -1.36 16.61 -7.88
N ALA A 202 -1.88 17.15 -6.77
CA ALA A 202 -1.14 17.24 -5.53
C ALA A 202 -1.67 16.29 -4.45
N SER A 203 -0.82 15.96 -3.48
CA SER A 203 -1.22 15.22 -2.28
C SER A 203 -0.25 15.46 -1.12
N GLY A 204 -0.72 15.25 0.11
CA GLY A 204 0.10 15.36 1.32
C GLY A 204 1.07 14.20 1.55
N HIS A 205 1.76 13.70 0.52
CA HIS A 205 2.81 12.69 0.70
C HIS A 205 4.15 13.34 1.05
N TYR A 206 4.94 12.67 1.90
CA TYR A 206 6.32 13.02 2.22
C TYR A 206 7.28 12.41 1.20
N ALA A 207 7.36 13.05 0.04
CA ALA A 207 8.35 12.78 -1.01
C ALA A 207 8.57 14.06 -1.81
N HIS A 208 9.64 14.15 -2.60
CA HIS A 208 9.93 15.30 -3.46
C HIS A 208 9.83 14.88 -4.93
N VAL A 209 9.20 15.68 -5.79
CA VAL A 209 9.20 15.47 -7.25
C VAL A 209 9.95 16.63 -7.89
N VAL A 210 10.99 16.31 -8.66
CA VAL A 210 11.70 17.30 -9.48
C VAL A 210 11.29 17.11 -10.93
N HIS A 211 10.50 18.06 -11.44
CA HIS A 211 10.23 18.14 -12.87
C HIS A 211 11.43 18.73 -13.63
N PRO A 212 11.56 18.44 -14.94
CA PRO A 212 12.67 18.97 -15.73
C PRO A 212 12.66 20.50 -15.78
N SER A 213 13.85 21.10 -15.89
CA SER A 213 13.96 22.55 -16.05
C SER A 213 13.52 22.99 -17.46
N LEU A 214 13.23 24.28 -17.62
CA LEU A 214 12.90 24.88 -18.92
C LEU A 214 14.02 24.72 -19.98
N ALA A 215 15.25 24.38 -19.57
CA ALA A 215 16.38 24.09 -20.46
C ALA A 215 16.45 22.62 -20.91
N ASN A 216 15.61 21.72 -20.35
CA ASN A 216 15.59 20.29 -20.66
C ASN A 216 14.16 19.71 -20.53
N VAL A 217 13.17 20.34 -21.17
CA VAL A 217 11.74 20.05 -20.98
C VAL A 217 11.37 18.58 -21.25
N GLU A 218 12.07 17.91 -22.17
CA GLU A 218 11.82 16.51 -22.52
C GLU A 218 12.28 15.50 -21.44
N GLY A 219 13.15 15.93 -20.52
CA GLY A 219 13.77 15.08 -19.50
C GLY A 219 12.76 14.32 -18.61
N PRO A 220 13.23 13.27 -17.89
CA PRO A 220 12.40 12.58 -16.90
C PRO A 220 12.04 13.50 -15.72
N SER A 221 10.87 13.31 -15.11
CA SER A 221 10.66 13.77 -13.74
C SER A 221 11.30 12.78 -12.76
N GLU A 222 11.85 13.28 -11.67
CA GLU A 222 12.55 12.49 -10.66
C GLU A 222 11.75 12.39 -9.36
N LEU A 223 11.69 11.20 -8.78
CA LEU A 223 11.17 10.99 -7.42
C LEU A 223 12.35 10.97 -6.44
N GLN A 224 12.39 11.91 -5.51
CA GLN A 224 13.48 12.09 -4.55
C GLN A 224 13.00 11.94 -3.10
N LEU A 225 13.91 11.52 -2.22
CA LEU A 225 13.68 11.39 -0.78
C LEU A 225 13.17 12.70 -0.16
N SER A 226 12.26 12.60 0.80
CA SER A 226 11.81 13.76 1.56
C SER A 226 12.85 14.23 2.57
N LYS A 227 12.74 15.50 3.02
CA LYS A 227 13.51 16.05 4.14
C LYS A 227 13.31 15.23 5.43
N ASP A 228 12.13 14.66 5.64
CA ASP A 228 11.80 13.81 6.76
C ASP A 228 12.16 12.35 6.46
N LYS A 229 13.33 11.90 6.96
CA LYS A 229 13.81 10.52 6.76
C LYS A 229 12.94 9.46 7.45
N VAL A 230 12.10 9.85 8.42
CA VAL A 230 11.24 8.93 9.18
C VAL A 230 9.86 8.81 8.53
N LYS A 231 9.33 9.91 7.98
CA LYS A 231 8.06 9.92 7.23
C LYS A 231 8.22 9.68 5.73
N ASP A 232 9.45 9.57 5.20
CA ASP A 232 9.75 9.35 3.77
C ASP A 232 8.87 8.25 3.12
N GLN A 233 7.97 8.69 2.25
CA GLN A 233 6.98 7.87 1.56
C GLN A 233 7.39 7.49 0.14
N THR A 234 8.61 7.82 -0.31
CA THR A 234 9.11 7.40 -1.63
C THR A 234 8.99 5.90 -1.87
N TYR A 235 9.14 5.07 -0.83
CA TYR A 235 8.92 3.62 -0.92
C TYR A 235 7.53 3.27 -1.50
N PHE A 236 6.47 3.90 -0.99
CA PHE A 236 5.09 3.68 -1.46
C PHE A 236 4.80 4.30 -2.83
N LEU A 237 5.70 5.14 -3.34
CA LEU A 237 5.57 5.87 -4.62
C LEU A 237 6.53 5.31 -5.69
N SER A 238 7.48 4.46 -5.29
CA SER A 238 8.54 3.86 -6.12
C SER A 238 8.04 2.96 -7.26
N HIS A 239 6.75 2.64 -7.29
CA HIS A 239 6.10 1.82 -8.32
C HIS A 239 5.11 2.60 -9.18
N LEU A 240 5.20 3.93 -9.20
CA LEU A 240 4.47 4.77 -10.17
C LEU A 240 5.10 4.67 -11.56
N SER A 241 4.31 4.81 -12.62
CA SER A 241 4.87 4.96 -13.97
C SER A 241 5.38 6.39 -14.20
N GLN A 242 6.27 6.59 -15.16
CA GLN A 242 6.80 7.92 -15.45
C GLN A 242 5.72 8.88 -16.01
N THR A 243 4.68 8.36 -16.67
CA THR A 243 3.51 9.15 -17.09
C THR A 243 2.71 9.66 -15.89
N GLN A 244 2.63 8.87 -14.81
CA GLN A 244 2.00 9.31 -13.56
C GLN A 244 2.88 10.35 -12.87
N LEU A 245 4.16 10.04 -12.61
CA LEU A 245 5.07 10.92 -11.87
C LEU A 245 5.23 12.31 -12.50
N ARG A 246 5.26 12.41 -13.84
CA ARG A 246 5.27 13.70 -14.57
C ARG A 246 4.09 14.64 -14.25
N ARG A 247 3.00 14.15 -13.64
CA ARG A 247 1.82 14.96 -13.26
C ARG A 247 1.65 15.13 -11.74
N LEU A 248 2.62 14.77 -10.89
CA LEU A 248 2.46 14.81 -9.42
C LEU A 248 3.27 15.92 -8.73
N LEU A 249 2.63 16.59 -7.77
CA LEU A 249 3.24 17.54 -6.84
C LEU A 249 3.10 17.06 -5.39
N PHE A 250 4.17 17.16 -4.59
CA PHE A 250 4.17 16.79 -3.17
C PHE A 250 4.69 17.96 -2.32
N PRO A 251 3.83 18.92 -1.91
CA PRO A 251 4.25 20.15 -1.21
C PRO A 251 4.98 19.92 0.12
N LEU A 252 4.86 18.73 0.71
CA LEU A 252 5.50 18.40 1.99
C LEU A 252 6.92 17.83 1.85
N GLY A 253 7.40 17.56 0.63
CA GLY A 253 8.71 16.94 0.41
C GLY A 253 9.89 17.68 1.06
N CYS A 254 9.77 19.00 1.20
CA CYS A 254 10.76 19.90 1.78
C CYS A 254 10.53 20.25 3.27
N ILE A 255 9.60 19.57 3.94
CA ILE A 255 9.06 19.93 5.26
C ILE A 255 9.08 18.70 6.19
N THR A 256 9.44 18.86 7.48
CA THR A 256 9.35 17.76 8.47
C THR A 256 7.93 17.61 9.02
N LYS A 257 7.64 16.47 9.67
CA LYS A 257 6.34 16.26 10.32
C LYS A 257 6.00 17.33 11.36
N ASP A 258 6.99 17.76 12.14
CA ASP A 258 6.81 18.74 13.22
C ASP A 258 6.64 20.16 12.66
N GLU A 259 7.32 20.48 11.57
CA GLU A 259 7.07 21.71 10.80
C GLU A 259 5.65 21.71 10.20
N VAL A 260 5.17 20.59 9.63
CA VAL A 260 3.79 20.46 9.13
C VAL A 260 2.76 20.63 10.25
N ARG A 261 2.99 20.07 11.44
CA ARG A 261 2.12 20.27 12.61
C ARG A 261 2.13 21.71 13.11
N SER A 262 3.29 22.35 13.11
CA SER A 262 3.44 23.77 13.47
C SER A 262 2.72 24.69 12.48
N LEU A 263 2.86 24.43 11.17
CA LEU A 263 2.13 25.14 10.12
C LEU A 263 0.62 24.94 10.26
N ALA A 264 0.14 23.72 10.54
CA ALA A 264 -1.28 23.46 10.74
C ALA A 264 -1.91 24.30 11.87
N ALA A 265 -1.17 24.47 12.98
CA ALA A 265 -1.58 25.31 14.11
C ALA A 265 -1.51 26.81 13.77
N GLN A 266 -0.46 27.28 13.10
CA GLN A 266 -0.34 28.67 12.63
C GLN A 266 -1.41 29.04 11.59
N MET A 267 -1.84 28.05 10.80
CA MET A 267 -2.91 28.16 9.80
C MET A 267 -4.32 27.99 10.38
N ASP A 268 -4.43 27.67 11.67
CA ASP A 268 -5.65 27.41 12.44
C ASP A 268 -6.56 26.36 11.74
N LEU A 269 -5.97 25.24 11.29
CA LEU A 269 -6.70 24.24 10.51
C LEU A 269 -7.66 23.42 11.41
N PRO A 270 -8.94 23.22 11.03
CA PRO A 270 -9.93 22.52 11.87
C PRO A 270 -9.58 21.08 12.27
N ASN A 271 -8.57 20.49 11.66
CA ASN A 271 -8.05 19.16 11.96
C ASN A 271 -6.63 19.15 12.57
N GLN A 272 -6.04 20.29 12.94
CA GLN A 272 -4.64 20.41 13.39
C GLN A 272 -4.23 19.42 14.51
N ASP A 273 -5.15 19.12 15.44
CA ASP A 273 -4.94 18.20 16.56
C ASP A 273 -5.23 16.72 16.21
N ARG A 274 -5.80 16.46 15.03
CA ARG A 274 -6.19 15.11 14.58
C ARG A 274 -4.94 14.24 14.40
N LYS A 275 -4.89 13.10 15.08
CA LYS A 275 -3.78 12.14 14.99
C LYS A 275 -3.62 11.57 13.58
N ASP A 276 -2.39 11.20 13.22
CA ASP A 276 -2.08 10.48 11.98
C ASP A 276 -2.87 9.16 11.93
N SER A 277 -3.52 8.87 10.80
CA SER A 277 -4.16 7.55 10.58
C SER A 277 -3.12 6.43 10.65
N GLN A 278 -3.47 5.33 11.31
CA GLN A 278 -2.62 4.15 11.48
C GLN A 278 -3.29 2.94 10.84
N GLY A 279 -2.50 2.03 10.26
CA GLY A 279 -3.01 0.88 9.52
C GLY A 279 -3.35 1.19 8.06
N ILE A 280 -3.95 0.20 7.39
CA ILE A 280 -4.18 0.21 5.94
C ILE A 280 -5.39 1.11 5.62
N CYS A 281 -5.22 2.02 4.67
CA CYS A 281 -6.11 3.17 4.43
C CYS A 281 -7.61 2.82 4.31
N PHE A 282 -7.96 1.69 3.68
CA PHE A 282 -9.36 1.28 3.44
C PHE A 282 -10.01 0.46 4.56
N LEU A 283 -9.29 0.16 5.66
CA LEU A 283 -9.83 -0.64 6.78
C LEU A 283 -10.21 0.20 8.01
N GLY A 284 -9.71 1.43 8.12
CA GLY A 284 -9.98 2.30 9.27
C GLY A 284 -9.55 1.64 10.58
N LYS A 285 -10.53 1.31 11.45
CA LYS A 285 -10.31 0.66 12.76
C LYS A 285 -10.22 -0.88 12.70
N VAL A 286 -10.52 -1.51 11.55
CA VAL A 286 -10.65 -2.96 11.41
C VAL A 286 -9.28 -3.65 11.31
N LYS A 287 -9.09 -4.79 12.00
CA LYS A 287 -7.81 -5.51 11.91
C LYS A 287 -7.67 -6.22 10.57
N PHE A 288 -6.45 -6.22 10.01
CA PHE A 288 -6.18 -6.90 8.75
C PHE A 288 -6.48 -8.42 8.79
N SER A 289 -6.27 -9.08 9.92
CA SER A 289 -6.63 -10.49 10.11
C SER A 289 -8.13 -10.73 9.95
N GLU A 290 -8.97 -9.89 10.56
CA GLU A 290 -10.44 -9.98 10.49
C GLU A 290 -10.96 -9.70 9.06
N PHE A 291 -10.25 -8.86 8.31
CA PHE A 291 -10.51 -8.64 6.88
C PHE A 291 -10.16 -9.88 6.05
N VAL A 292 -8.98 -10.50 6.24
CA VAL A 292 -8.58 -11.71 5.51
C VAL A 292 -9.51 -12.89 5.82
N GLU A 293 -9.82 -13.09 7.10
CA GLU A 293 -10.73 -14.13 7.59
C GLU A 293 -12.10 -14.08 6.89
N LYS A 294 -12.68 -12.87 6.73
CA LYS A 294 -13.97 -12.68 6.03
C LYS A 294 -13.92 -12.87 4.51
N HIS A 295 -12.74 -12.91 3.88
CA HIS A 295 -12.59 -12.96 2.41
C HIS A 295 -11.93 -14.25 1.88
N ILE A 296 -11.14 -14.92 2.71
CA ILE A 296 -10.41 -16.15 2.38
C ILE A 296 -10.89 -17.31 3.27
N GLY A 297 -11.44 -17.01 4.45
CA GLY A 297 -11.80 -18.00 5.46
C GLY A 297 -10.60 -18.40 6.33
N GLU A 298 -10.75 -19.55 6.97
CA GLU A 298 -9.71 -20.28 7.67
C GLU A 298 -9.45 -21.61 6.94
N MET A 299 -8.23 -22.11 7.04
CA MET A 299 -7.83 -23.41 6.50
C MET A 299 -6.81 -24.01 7.47
N GLU A 300 -7.28 -24.87 8.36
CA GLU A 300 -6.42 -25.41 9.42
C GLU A 300 -5.28 -26.24 8.83
N GLY A 301 -4.07 -25.99 9.31
CA GLY A 301 -2.82 -26.57 8.82
C GLY A 301 -1.76 -26.60 9.92
N VAL A 302 -0.55 -27.05 9.60
CA VAL A 302 0.42 -27.54 10.59
C VAL A 302 1.55 -26.55 10.85
N LEU A 303 1.94 -26.37 12.11
CA LEU A 303 3.16 -25.68 12.53
C LEU A 303 4.26 -26.69 12.84
N LEU A 304 5.39 -26.59 12.13
CA LEU A 304 6.58 -27.43 12.34
C LEU A 304 7.81 -26.59 12.72
N GLU A 305 8.71 -27.12 13.55
CA GLU A 305 10.06 -26.54 13.71
C GLU A 305 10.91 -26.83 12.46
N ALA A 306 11.51 -25.78 11.89
CA ALA A 306 12.23 -25.89 10.61
C ALA A 306 13.55 -26.67 10.72
N GLU A 307 14.13 -26.76 11.92
CA GLU A 307 15.39 -27.48 12.18
C GLU A 307 15.22 -29.00 12.34
N SER A 308 14.16 -29.43 13.03
CA SER A 308 13.94 -30.85 13.40
C SER A 308 12.79 -31.51 12.66
N GLY A 309 11.84 -30.73 12.13
CA GLY A 309 10.56 -31.21 11.63
C GLY A 309 9.57 -31.56 12.74
N ASP A 310 9.85 -31.20 14.01
CA ASP A 310 8.96 -31.49 15.13
C ASP A 310 7.61 -30.77 15.00
N TYR A 311 6.53 -31.47 15.34
CA TYR A 311 5.18 -30.93 15.37
C TYR A 311 4.99 -30.00 16.58
N LEU A 312 4.59 -28.76 16.33
CA LEU A 312 4.41 -27.72 17.37
C LEU A 312 2.94 -27.33 17.61
N GLY A 313 2.03 -27.73 16.72
CA GLY A 313 0.59 -27.43 16.81
C GLY A 313 -0.04 -27.16 15.43
N THR A 314 -1.26 -26.61 15.42
CA THR A 314 -1.96 -26.19 14.21
C THR A 314 -2.11 -24.67 14.10
N HIS A 315 -2.48 -24.19 12.92
CA HIS A 315 -2.68 -22.79 12.60
C HIS A 315 -3.97 -22.55 11.80
N ARG A 316 -4.55 -21.35 11.92
CA ARG A 316 -5.80 -20.95 11.22
C ARG A 316 -5.67 -20.80 9.69
N GLY A 317 -4.45 -20.81 9.15
CA GLY A 317 -4.15 -20.76 7.71
C GLY A 317 -2.91 -19.93 7.40
N PHE A 318 -2.10 -20.34 6.40
CA PHE A 318 -0.80 -19.74 6.08
C PHE A 318 -0.88 -18.25 5.65
N TRP A 319 -2.07 -17.73 5.31
CA TRP A 319 -2.29 -16.33 4.97
C TRP A 319 -2.32 -15.39 6.18
N PHE A 320 -2.46 -15.90 7.40
CA PHE A 320 -2.33 -15.11 8.64
C PHE A 320 -0.86 -14.94 9.12
N TYR A 321 0.10 -15.41 8.33
CA TYR A 321 1.52 -15.45 8.68
C TYR A 321 2.39 -14.84 7.57
N THR A 322 3.23 -13.85 7.93
CA THR A 322 4.27 -13.29 7.06
C THR A 322 5.65 -13.85 7.45
N ILE A 323 6.57 -13.98 6.50
CA ILE A 323 7.95 -14.40 6.81
C ILE A 323 8.60 -13.38 7.76
N GLY A 324 9.24 -13.86 8.82
CA GLY A 324 9.80 -13.03 9.90
C GLY A 324 8.80 -12.59 10.97
N GLN A 325 7.54 -12.99 10.88
CA GLN A 325 6.55 -12.74 11.91
C GLN A 325 6.89 -13.48 13.21
N ARG A 326 7.07 -12.72 14.29
CA ARG A 326 7.27 -13.22 15.67
C ARG A 326 5.98 -13.29 16.49
N GLN A 327 5.05 -12.36 16.25
CA GLN A 327 3.81 -12.22 17.04
C GLN A 327 2.69 -13.12 16.47
N GLY A 328 1.75 -13.50 17.34
CA GLY A 328 0.58 -14.31 16.95
C GLY A 328 0.82 -15.82 16.87
N LEU A 329 2.07 -16.30 16.94
CA LEU A 329 2.41 -17.73 16.90
C LEU A 329 1.92 -18.53 18.13
N ARG A 330 1.80 -17.89 19.31
CA ARG A 330 1.34 -18.49 20.58
C ARG A 330 2.13 -19.71 21.11
N LEU A 331 3.27 -20.06 20.51
CA LEU A 331 4.12 -21.18 20.91
C LEU A 331 4.97 -20.87 22.17
N PRO A 332 5.13 -21.84 23.09
CA PRO A 332 6.00 -21.71 24.27
C PRO A 332 7.50 -21.83 23.91
N GLY A 333 8.40 -21.43 24.81
CA GLY A 333 9.85 -21.63 24.61
C GLY A 333 10.50 -20.79 23.50
N GLY A 334 9.87 -19.67 23.13
CA GLY A 334 10.35 -18.76 22.08
C GLY A 334 11.56 -17.87 22.49
N PRO A 335 11.94 -16.90 21.65
CA PRO A 335 11.16 -16.35 20.54
C PRO A 335 11.12 -17.26 19.31
N TRP A 336 9.93 -17.42 18.75
CA TRP A 336 9.70 -18.12 17.48
C TRP A 336 9.49 -17.10 16.36
N TYR A 337 9.89 -17.46 15.14
CA TYR A 337 9.69 -16.67 13.93
C TYR A 337 9.28 -17.58 12.77
N VAL A 338 8.37 -17.12 11.91
CA VAL A 338 8.02 -17.79 10.64
C VAL A 338 9.18 -17.70 9.66
N VAL A 339 9.62 -18.82 9.07
CA VAL A 339 10.76 -18.85 8.14
C VAL A 339 10.40 -19.21 6.71
N GLU A 340 9.44 -20.13 6.53
CA GLU A 340 8.96 -20.62 5.24
C GLU A 340 7.50 -21.04 5.37
N LYS A 341 6.77 -21.08 4.26
CA LYS A 341 5.37 -21.52 4.20
C LYS A 341 5.19 -22.41 2.98
N ASP A 342 4.82 -23.67 3.21
CA ASP A 342 4.41 -24.58 2.16
C ASP A 342 2.92 -24.40 1.89
N VAL A 343 2.63 -23.74 0.77
CA VAL A 343 1.27 -23.46 0.28
C VAL A 343 0.58 -24.71 -0.26
N GLN A 344 1.33 -25.74 -0.70
CA GLN A 344 0.78 -26.97 -1.26
C GLN A 344 0.36 -27.94 -0.15
N ASN A 345 1.18 -28.08 0.89
CA ASN A 345 0.92 -28.97 2.03
C ASN A 345 0.21 -28.28 3.22
N ASN A 346 -0.09 -26.98 3.13
CA ASN A 346 -0.66 -26.14 4.20
C ASN A 346 0.16 -26.22 5.52
N VAL A 347 1.47 -25.99 5.40
CA VAL A 347 2.42 -26.02 6.53
C VAL A 347 3.11 -24.66 6.68
N VAL A 348 3.22 -24.17 7.91
CA VAL A 348 4.05 -23.00 8.24
C VAL A 348 5.23 -23.45 9.10
N PHE A 349 6.44 -23.22 8.59
CA PHE A 349 7.67 -23.54 9.29
C PHE A 349 8.09 -22.38 10.19
N VAL A 350 8.45 -22.70 11.44
CA VAL A 350 8.93 -21.73 12.42
C VAL A 350 10.29 -22.13 13.00
N SER A 351 11.04 -21.14 13.48
CA SER A 351 12.41 -21.30 13.96
C SER A 351 12.63 -20.49 15.22
N ARG A 352 13.39 -21.05 16.17
CA ARG A 352 14.00 -20.29 17.27
C ARG A 352 15.29 -19.60 16.83
N ASN A 353 16.10 -20.28 16.03
CA ASN A 353 17.39 -19.79 15.55
C ASN A 353 17.28 -18.86 14.32
N TYR A 354 16.30 -17.95 14.28
CA TYR A 354 15.96 -17.23 13.03
C TYR A 354 17.07 -16.30 12.48
N TYR A 355 17.95 -15.83 13.37
CA TYR A 355 19.09 -14.97 13.02
C TYR A 355 20.43 -15.73 12.98
N SER A 356 20.42 -17.07 12.87
CA SER A 356 21.64 -17.86 12.78
C SER A 356 22.34 -17.68 11.42
N LEU A 357 23.65 -17.96 11.39
CA LEU A 357 24.51 -17.67 10.24
C LEU A 357 24.16 -18.49 8.99
N ASP A 358 23.58 -19.67 9.18
CA ASP A 358 23.07 -20.62 8.18
C ASP A 358 21.71 -20.21 7.57
N LYS A 359 21.00 -19.24 8.18
CA LYS A 359 19.69 -18.76 7.71
C LYS A 359 19.76 -17.36 7.12
N ARG A 360 20.97 -16.85 6.88
CA ARG A 360 21.21 -15.50 6.34
C ARG A 360 20.48 -15.29 5.02
N ARG A 361 20.03 -14.05 4.79
CA ARG A 361 19.29 -13.68 3.59
C ARG A 361 19.92 -12.43 2.98
N ARG A 362 20.63 -12.63 1.89
CA ARG A 362 21.32 -11.56 1.13
C ARG A 362 20.89 -11.51 -0.33
N THR A 363 20.45 -12.63 -0.91
CA THR A 363 20.12 -12.72 -2.34
C THR A 363 18.62 -12.91 -2.56
N PHE A 364 18.06 -12.15 -3.50
CA PHE A 364 16.66 -12.26 -3.89
C PHE A 364 16.42 -11.83 -5.33
N ARG A 365 15.34 -12.33 -5.92
CA ARG A 365 14.86 -11.94 -7.25
C ARG A 365 13.74 -10.91 -7.16
N VAL A 366 13.83 -9.92 -8.03
CA VAL A 366 12.82 -8.88 -8.21
C VAL A 366 12.34 -8.91 -9.65
N GLY A 367 11.05 -9.22 -9.83
CA GLY A 367 10.35 -9.18 -11.11
C GLY A 367 9.42 -7.98 -11.19
N LEU A 368 8.65 -7.88 -12.29
CA LEU A 368 7.69 -6.79 -12.52
C LEU A 368 8.35 -5.41 -12.29
N LEU A 369 9.53 -5.23 -12.90
CA LEU A 369 10.36 -4.05 -12.73
C LEU A 369 9.71 -2.82 -13.38
N ASN A 370 9.74 -1.70 -12.68
CA ASN A 370 9.25 -0.40 -13.12
C ASN A 370 10.27 0.68 -12.75
N TRP A 371 10.76 1.42 -13.74
CA TRP A 371 11.81 2.43 -13.61
C TRP A 371 11.33 3.79 -14.12
N PHE A 372 11.66 4.89 -13.42
CA PHE A 372 11.29 6.24 -13.86
C PHE A 372 12.12 6.72 -15.06
N CYS A 373 13.30 6.15 -15.26
CA CYS A 373 14.20 6.46 -16.36
C CYS A 373 14.32 5.24 -17.30
N ASN A 374 14.44 5.49 -18.60
CA ASN A 374 14.52 4.45 -19.62
C ASN A 374 15.74 3.52 -19.46
N SER A 375 16.81 4.01 -18.81
CA SER A 375 17.87 3.19 -18.25
C SER A 375 17.52 2.77 -16.82
N GLY A 376 17.15 1.49 -16.66
CA GLY A 376 17.23 0.80 -15.37
C GLY A 376 18.68 0.69 -14.88
N PRO A 377 18.91 0.10 -13.69
CA PRO A 377 20.24 0.03 -13.09
C PRO A 377 21.18 -0.88 -13.89
N THR A 378 22.46 -0.52 -13.90
CA THR A 378 23.51 -1.22 -14.66
C THR A 378 23.92 -2.52 -13.95
N ASN A 379 24.35 -3.53 -14.70
CA ASN A 379 24.90 -4.75 -14.10
C ASN A 379 26.10 -4.44 -13.19
N ASN A 380 26.06 -4.96 -11.97
CA ASN A 380 27.01 -4.75 -10.87
C ASN A 380 27.09 -3.29 -10.37
N GLU A 381 26.08 -2.45 -10.66
CA GLU A 381 25.96 -1.13 -10.05
C GLU A 381 25.72 -1.24 -8.53
N GLN A 382 26.41 -0.42 -7.74
CA GLN A 382 26.17 -0.29 -6.30
C GLN A 382 25.05 0.72 -6.04
N LEU A 383 24.02 0.29 -5.32
CA LEU A 383 22.81 1.06 -5.04
C LEU A 383 22.40 0.90 -3.58
N LYS A 384 21.45 1.73 -3.15
CA LYS A 384 20.71 1.54 -1.89
C LYS A 384 19.33 0.99 -2.20
N CYS A 385 18.79 0.12 -1.35
CA CYS A 385 17.43 -0.37 -1.50
C CYS A 385 16.64 -0.38 -0.19
N LYS A 386 15.32 -0.35 -0.32
CA LYS A 386 14.35 -0.61 0.75
C LYS A 386 13.48 -1.79 0.32
N VAL A 387 13.42 -2.85 1.13
CA VAL A 387 12.59 -4.05 0.90
C VAL A 387 11.24 -4.01 1.63
N ARG A 388 11.04 -2.96 2.42
CA ARG A 388 9.84 -2.60 3.20
C ARG A 388 9.92 -1.10 3.54
N HIS A 389 8.84 -0.51 4.04
CA HIS A 389 8.88 0.88 4.52
C HIS A 389 9.65 0.99 5.85
N SER A 390 10.87 1.50 5.77
CA SER A 390 11.77 1.80 6.90
C SER A 390 12.51 3.13 6.67
N PRO A 391 13.03 3.79 7.74
CA PRO A 391 14.01 4.87 7.60
C PRO A 391 15.37 4.37 7.09
N GLU A 392 15.72 3.13 7.42
CA GLU A 392 16.95 2.45 7.05
C GLU A 392 16.94 2.00 5.58
N PHE A 393 18.14 1.87 5.00
CA PHE A 393 18.41 1.44 3.63
C PHE A 393 19.53 0.40 3.66
N HIS A 394 19.44 -0.63 2.83
CA HIS A 394 20.51 -1.62 2.66
C HIS A 394 21.33 -1.28 1.42
N ASN A 395 22.66 -1.31 1.51
CA ASN A 395 23.51 -1.24 0.32
C ASN A 395 23.41 -2.57 -0.43
N CYS A 396 23.38 -2.51 -1.75
CA CYS A 396 23.18 -3.68 -2.60
C CYS A 396 23.94 -3.55 -3.93
N THR A 397 24.31 -4.68 -4.51
CA THR A 397 24.66 -4.81 -5.92
C THR A 397 23.52 -5.49 -6.67
N VAL A 398 23.35 -5.14 -7.95
CA VAL A 398 22.26 -5.68 -8.77
C VAL A 398 22.77 -6.24 -10.10
N THR A 399 22.16 -7.34 -10.55
CA THR A 399 22.51 -8.02 -11.80
C THR A 399 21.23 -8.45 -12.53
N GLN A 400 21.12 -8.11 -13.81
CA GLN A 400 19.97 -8.48 -14.64
C GLN A 400 20.11 -9.94 -15.12
N GLU A 401 19.07 -10.74 -14.88
CA GLU A 401 18.90 -12.12 -15.33
C GLU A 401 17.78 -12.16 -16.36
N GLN A 402 18.03 -12.73 -17.55
CA GLN A 402 16.99 -12.94 -18.56
C GLN A 402 16.32 -14.28 -18.31
N THR A 403 14.98 -14.27 -18.22
CA THR A 403 14.16 -15.46 -18.02
C THR A 403 13.14 -15.62 -19.15
N GLU A 404 12.50 -16.78 -19.26
CA GLU A 404 11.40 -17.02 -20.20
C GLU A 404 10.24 -16.02 -20.03
N ASN A 405 10.07 -15.47 -18.82
CA ASN A 405 9.05 -14.48 -18.47
C ASN A 405 9.58 -13.03 -18.55
N GLY A 406 10.75 -12.80 -19.16
CA GLY A 406 11.38 -11.49 -19.31
C GLY A 406 12.48 -11.19 -18.29
N VAL A 407 12.78 -9.90 -18.11
CA VAL A 407 13.91 -9.44 -17.28
C VAL A 407 13.57 -9.52 -15.80
N VAL A 408 14.44 -10.18 -15.04
CA VAL A 408 14.43 -10.23 -13.57
C VAL A 408 15.70 -9.58 -13.05
N LEU A 409 15.64 -8.91 -11.90
CA LEU A 409 16.81 -8.35 -11.23
C LEU A 409 17.18 -9.24 -10.04
N VAL A 410 18.39 -9.81 -10.06
CA VAL A 410 18.99 -10.44 -8.89
C VAL A 410 19.64 -9.35 -8.06
N VAL A 411 19.28 -9.27 -6.78
CA VAL A 411 19.79 -8.27 -5.83
C VAL A 411 20.60 -8.98 -4.77
N HIS A 412 21.79 -8.48 -4.46
CA HIS A 412 22.65 -8.96 -3.39
C HIS A 412 22.93 -7.85 -2.37
N LEU A 413 22.45 -8.01 -1.14
CA LEU A 413 22.65 -7.08 -0.03
C LEU A 413 24.07 -7.19 0.57
N SER A 414 24.63 -6.07 1.04
CA SER A 414 25.90 -6.08 1.82
C SER A 414 25.74 -6.73 3.20
N GLU A 415 24.53 -6.66 3.74
CA GLU A 415 24.15 -7.06 5.09
C GLU A 415 22.96 -8.03 5.04
N ASP A 416 22.68 -8.71 6.16
CA ASP A 416 21.59 -9.69 6.23
C ASP A 416 20.25 -8.99 6.50
N ASP A 417 19.24 -9.21 5.65
CA ASP A 417 17.85 -8.90 6.02
C ASP A 417 16.94 -10.12 5.90
N GLN A 418 16.42 -10.54 7.04
CA GLN A 418 15.46 -11.63 7.17
C GLN A 418 14.07 -11.30 6.59
N GLY A 419 13.75 -10.02 6.41
CA GLY A 419 12.45 -9.50 5.97
C GLY A 419 12.11 -9.64 4.49
N LEU A 420 12.88 -10.41 3.71
CA LEU A 420 12.65 -10.63 2.28
C LEU A 420 11.41 -11.53 2.06
N ALA A 421 10.23 -10.91 2.05
CA ALA A 421 8.95 -11.58 1.84
C ALA A 421 8.47 -11.43 0.39
N ALA A 422 8.19 -12.56 -0.28
CA ALA A 422 7.62 -12.56 -1.62
C ALA A 422 6.28 -11.80 -1.67
N GLY A 423 6.12 -10.94 -2.68
CA GLY A 423 4.98 -10.02 -2.82
C GLY A 423 5.20 -8.61 -2.23
N GLN A 424 6.23 -8.39 -1.40
CA GLN A 424 6.65 -7.03 -1.05
C GLN A 424 7.42 -6.37 -2.21
N PHE A 425 7.54 -5.05 -2.16
CA PHE A 425 8.29 -4.28 -3.16
C PHE A 425 9.72 -4.03 -2.69
N ALA A 426 10.67 -4.16 -3.62
CA ALA A 426 12.03 -3.67 -3.47
C ALA A 426 12.16 -2.35 -4.25
N ALA A 427 12.37 -1.25 -3.53
CA ALA A 427 12.57 0.09 -4.09
C ALA A 427 14.07 0.40 -4.12
N PHE A 428 14.57 0.97 -5.22
CA PHE A 428 15.99 1.22 -5.44
C PHE A 428 16.31 2.71 -5.52
N TYR A 429 17.49 3.07 -5.02
CA TYR A 429 17.91 4.46 -4.81
C TYR A 429 19.37 4.66 -5.17
N ARG A 430 19.65 5.79 -5.84
CA ARG A 430 20.99 6.35 -6.05
C ARG A 430 21.06 7.66 -5.27
N ASP A 431 21.79 7.64 -4.16
CA ASP A 431 21.79 8.70 -3.13
C ASP A 431 20.38 9.09 -2.66
N ASN A 432 19.86 10.25 -3.10
CA ASN A 432 18.52 10.72 -2.77
C ASN A 432 17.47 10.46 -3.86
N LEU A 433 17.89 9.98 -5.05
CA LEU A 433 17.01 9.69 -6.18
C LEU A 433 16.46 8.27 -6.07
N CYS A 434 15.14 8.12 -6.06
CA CYS A 434 14.48 6.84 -6.28
C CYS A 434 14.50 6.52 -7.78
N LEU A 435 15.05 5.36 -8.15
CA LEU A 435 15.15 4.91 -9.55
C LEU A 435 13.85 4.23 -10.02
N GLY A 436 13.13 3.62 -9.07
CA GLY A 436 11.98 2.76 -9.33
C GLY A 436 11.94 1.57 -8.36
N SER A 437 11.22 0.52 -8.74
CA SER A 437 11.01 -0.68 -7.91
C SER A 437 10.61 -1.90 -8.73
N GLY A 438 10.57 -3.06 -8.07
CA GLY A 438 9.80 -4.21 -8.54
C GLY A 438 9.31 -5.06 -7.37
N ILE A 439 8.68 -6.18 -7.68
CA ILE A 439 8.10 -7.11 -6.68
C ILE A 439 9.08 -8.25 -6.41
N ILE A 440 9.35 -8.51 -5.13
CA ILE A 440 10.17 -9.63 -4.66
C ILE A 440 9.44 -10.93 -5.03
N LEU A 441 10.09 -11.78 -5.84
CA LEU A 441 9.56 -13.06 -6.27
C LEU A 441 9.92 -14.18 -5.28
N ASP A 442 11.21 -14.28 -4.98
CA ASP A 442 11.81 -15.28 -4.10
C ASP A 442 13.10 -14.72 -3.46
N SER A 443 13.52 -15.32 -2.35
CA SER A 443 14.77 -15.03 -1.64
C SER A 443 15.47 -16.33 -1.29
N TRP A 444 16.79 -16.41 -1.45
CA TRP A 444 17.58 -17.59 -1.11
C TRP A 444 18.94 -17.21 -0.54
N ASP A 445 19.61 -18.19 0.06
CA ASP A 445 21.02 -18.11 0.40
C ASP A 445 21.84 -19.09 -0.46
N GLN A 446 23.15 -18.88 -0.52
CA GLN A 446 24.07 -19.83 -1.15
C GLN A 446 24.09 -21.18 -0.41
N MET A 447 23.82 -21.19 0.91
CA MET A 447 23.49 -22.41 1.64
C MET A 447 21.97 -22.65 1.61
N LYS A 448 21.54 -23.63 0.82
CA LYS A 448 20.15 -24.10 0.86
C LYS A 448 19.85 -24.70 2.24
N PHE A 449 18.70 -24.35 2.82
CA PHE A 449 18.08 -25.16 3.88
C PHE A 449 18.07 -26.64 3.48
N PRO A 450 18.35 -27.58 4.41
CA PRO A 450 18.63 -28.98 4.06
C PRO A 450 17.42 -29.68 3.43
N ASN A 451 17.43 -29.73 2.10
CA ASN A 451 16.67 -30.60 1.22
C ASN A 451 15.13 -30.49 1.26
N ARG A 452 14.56 -29.81 0.26
CA ARG A 452 13.23 -30.18 -0.30
C ARG A 452 13.12 -31.70 -0.57
N ASN A 453 14.23 -32.32 -0.94
CA ASN A 453 14.36 -33.75 -1.23
C ASN A 453 14.46 -34.64 0.03
N GLN A 454 14.42 -34.07 1.24
CA GLN A 454 14.17 -34.80 2.49
C GLN A 454 12.81 -34.40 3.10
N SER A 455 11.84 -34.20 2.21
CA SER A 455 10.48 -34.65 2.47
C SER A 455 10.51 -36.15 2.80
N ARG A 456 10.79 -36.48 4.07
CA ARG A 456 10.23 -37.69 4.65
C ARG A 456 8.73 -37.61 4.39
N SER A 457 8.12 -38.69 3.93
CA SER A 457 6.67 -38.87 4.00
C SER A 457 6.27 -39.03 5.47
N LEU A 458 6.32 -37.93 6.21
CA LEU A 458 5.37 -37.69 7.28
C LEU A 458 4.01 -37.65 6.59
N ASP A 459 3.23 -38.71 6.75
CA ASP A 459 1.88 -38.78 6.21
C ASP A 459 1.02 -37.75 6.97
N ILE A 460 0.95 -36.51 6.44
CA ILE A 460 0.18 -35.39 7.02
C ILE A 460 -1.31 -35.80 7.19
N THR A 461 -1.77 -36.73 6.35
CA THR A 461 -3.03 -37.49 6.46
C THR A 461 -3.30 -38.10 7.85
N ILE A 462 -2.27 -38.42 8.63
CA ILE A 462 -2.36 -38.99 9.99
C ILE A 462 -2.50 -37.88 11.05
N LEU A 463 -1.86 -36.72 10.84
CA LEU A 463 -1.86 -35.61 11.81
C LEU A 463 -3.15 -34.78 11.82
N LEU A 464 -3.98 -34.90 10.78
CA LEU A 464 -5.24 -34.15 10.62
C LEU A 464 -6.51 -34.99 10.81
N GLN A 465 -6.40 -36.20 11.39
CA GLN A 465 -7.59 -36.98 11.76
C GLN A 465 -8.23 -36.42 13.04
N PRO A 466 -9.56 -36.19 13.07
CA PRO A 466 -10.25 -35.80 14.30
C PRO A 466 -10.25 -36.99 15.27
N SER A 467 -9.67 -36.79 16.46
CA SER A 467 -9.59 -37.79 17.52
C SER A 467 -10.95 -38.00 18.23
N ILE A 468 -11.86 -38.67 17.53
CA ILE A 468 -13.09 -39.21 18.12
C ILE A 468 -12.85 -40.69 18.42
N ASP A 469 -12.62 -40.99 19.70
CA ASP A 469 -13.24 -42.15 20.34
C ASP A 469 -13.33 -41.91 21.85
N PHE A 470 -14.53 -42.11 22.41
CA PHE A 470 -14.80 -41.98 23.85
C PHE A 470 -15.18 -43.37 24.38
N ASP A 471 -14.53 -43.80 25.46
CA ASP A 471 -14.65 -45.16 26.01
C ASP A 471 -16.10 -45.56 26.32
N SER A 472 -16.51 -46.74 25.85
CA SER A 472 -17.57 -47.51 26.50
C SER A 472 -17.43 -49.04 26.35
N THR A 473 -16.78 -49.64 27.34
CA THR A 473 -17.16 -50.94 27.95
C THR A 473 -17.17 -52.23 27.10
N LYS A 474 -16.21 -53.11 27.42
CA LYS A 474 -16.34 -54.57 27.61
C LYS A 474 -17.41 -55.33 26.77
N LEU A 475 -16.94 -56.14 25.82
CA LEU A 475 -17.58 -57.43 25.52
C LEU A 475 -16.54 -58.47 25.08
N HIS A 476 -16.53 -59.64 25.74
CA HIS A 476 -15.70 -60.77 25.35
C HIS A 476 -16.27 -61.43 24.08
N VAL A 477 -15.42 -61.68 23.08
CA VAL A 477 -15.78 -62.50 21.92
C VAL A 477 -14.78 -63.65 21.79
N SER A 478 -15.25 -64.89 22.01
CA SER A 478 -14.55 -66.11 21.62
C SER A 478 -14.95 -66.49 20.18
N PRO A 479 -14.06 -67.12 19.40
CA PRO A 479 -14.30 -67.34 17.97
C PRO A 479 -15.45 -68.33 17.70
N ALA A 480 -16.35 -67.95 16.79
CA ALA A 480 -17.50 -68.77 16.43
C ALA A 480 -17.12 -70.01 15.60
N LYS A 481 -17.81 -71.13 15.85
CA LYS A 481 -17.88 -72.28 14.92
C LYS A 481 -19.17 -72.19 14.10
N THR A 482 -19.09 -72.61 12.84
CA THR A 482 -20.19 -72.58 11.88
C THR A 482 -21.26 -73.65 12.15
N LYS A 483 -22.55 -73.30 12.00
CA LYS A 483 -23.57 -74.09 11.27
C LYS A 483 -24.96 -73.43 11.17
N ASN A 484 -25.29 -72.99 9.96
CA ASN A 484 -26.41 -73.45 9.11
C ASN A 484 -27.90 -73.28 9.54
N ARG A 485 -28.71 -72.85 8.55
CA ARG A 485 -30.20 -72.82 8.45
C ARG A 485 -30.99 -71.75 9.23
N GLY A 486 -31.96 -71.10 8.55
CA GLY A 486 -33.01 -70.26 9.15
C GLY A 486 -33.46 -69.08 8.28
N VAL A 487 -34.58 -69.24 7.55
CA VAL A 487 -35.36 -68.25 6.76
C VAL A 487 -36.82 -68.76 6.85
N PRO A 488 -37.91 -67.94 6.90
CA PRO A 488 -38.08 -66.49 6.71
C PRO A 488 -38.48 -65.79 8.06
N GLU A 489 -39.41 -64.83 8.28
CA GLU A 489 -40.44 -64.14 7.47
C GLU A 489 -40.96 -62.82 8.12
N ASP A 490 -41.23 -61.80 7.30
CA ASP A 490 -42.28 -60.74 7.34
C ASP A 490 -42.57 -59.75 8.51
N THR A 491 -43.28 -58.67 8.11
CA THR A 491 -43.94 -57.57 8.87
C THR A 491 -43.01 -56.41 9.30
N ILE A 492 -42.95 -55.23 8.66
CA ILE A 492 -43.93 -54.26 8.07
C ILE A 492 -44.57 -53.32 9.13
N LEU A 493 -44.72 -52.04 8.75
CA LEU A 493 -45.18 -50.86 9.52
C LEU A 493 -44.15 -50.29 10.52
N GLN A 494 -44.06 -48.99 10.77
CA GLN A 494 -44.16 -47.70 10.03
C GLN A 494 -43.87 -46.61 11.11
N PRO A 495 -43.56 -45.34 10.76
CA PRO A 495 -42.95 -44.41 11.71
C PRO A 495 -43.95 -43.61 12.56
N GLN A 496 -43.47 -43.06 13.69
CA GLN A 496 -44.06 -41.89 14.34
C GLN A 496 -43.02 -40.80 14.61
N GLU A 497 -43.47 -39.56 14.52
CA GLU A 497 -42.68 -38.34 14.72
C GLU A 497 -42.65 -37.92 16.20
N LEU A 498 -41.52 -37.40 16.67
CA LEU A 498 -41.44 -36.43 17.77
C LEU A 498 -40.05 -35.75 17.70
N ARG A 499 -39.94 -34.56 17.12
CA ARG A 499 -40.14 -33.22 17.74
C ARG A 499 -39.21 -32.93 18.94
N ALA A 500 -38.28 -32.02 18.67
CA ALA A 500 -37.67 -31.02 19.58
C ALA A 500 -36.96 -31.51 20.85
N GLN A 501 -35.66 -31.25 20.93
CA GLN A 501 -35.18 -29.89 21.25
C GLN A 501 -34.11 -29.44 20.25
#